data_AF-A0A6N7CL91-F1
#
_entry.id   AF-A0A6N7CL91-F1
#
_cell.length_a   1.000
_cell.length_b   1.000
_cell.length_c   1.000
_cell.angle_alpha   90.00
_cell.angle_beta   90.00
_cell.angle_gamma   90.00
#
_symmetry.space_group_name_H-M   'P 1'
#
loop_
_entity.id
_entity.type
_entity.pdbx_description
1 polymer ?
#
loop_
_entity_poly.entity_id
_entity_poly.type
_entity_poly.pdbx_seq_one_letter_code
_entity_poly.pdbx_strand_id
1 'polypeptide(L)'
;MFVEPTLFTNVTPDMRIAQEEIFGTVVGVLVVDDEDEAIAVANDSAFGLSGAVFGADPEHALAVARRIQTGAVEINGNGAGFHAPFGGFKHSGIGREAGLEGFDAFVELKSYGFSPEVADTLG
;
A
#
# COMPACT_ATOMS: atom_id res chain seq x y z
N MET A 1 -26.42 -9.93 -14.96
CA MET A 1 -25.99 -10.95 -13.99
C MET A 1 -25.75 -10.23 -12.67
N PHE A 2 -26.19 -10.78 -11.55
CA PHE A 2 -25.92 -10.25 -10.22
C PHE A 2 -25.13 -11.31 -9.44
N VAL A 3 -24.22 -10.87 -8.57
CA VAL A 3 -23.44 -11.72 -7.67
C VAL A 3 -23.86 -11.40 -6.24
N GLU A 4 -24.03 -12.43 -5.41
CA GLU A 4 -24.44 -12.26 -4.02
C GLU A 4 -23.24 -11.87 -3.13
N PRO A 5 -23.43 -10.95 -2.15
CA PRO A 5 -22.41 -10.69 -1.13
C PRO A 5 -22.10 -11.97 -0.35
N THR A 6 -20.82 -12.36 -0.33
CA THR A 6 -20.40 -13.65 0.23
C THR A 6 -19.33 -13.45 1.31
N LEU A 7 -19.51 -14.09 2.47
CA LEU A 7 -18.57 -14.10 3.58
C LEU A 7 -18.05 -15.52 3.81
N PHE A 8 -16.74 -15.71 3.70
CA PHE A 8 -16.05 -16.93 4.12
C PHE A 8 -15.41 -16.72 5.48
N THR A 9 -15.64 -17.66 6.40
CA THR A 9 -14.99 -17.70 7.72
C THR A 9 -14.08 -18.93 7.80
N ASN A 10 -13.18 -18.96 8.78
CA ASN A 10 -12.15 -20.00 8.91
C ASN A 10 -11.29 -20.14 7.65
N VAL A 11 -10.99 -19.01 7.01
CA VAL A 11 -10.06 -18.97 5.89
C VAL A 11 -8.66 -19.19 6.44
N THR A 12 -7.85 -20.00 5.75
CA THR A 12 -6.43 -20.19 6.05
C THR A 12 -5.58 -19.44 5.03
N PRO A 13 -4.36 -18.99 5.38
CA PRO A 13 -3.50 -18.20 4.48
C PRO A 13 -3.20 -18.88 3.14
N ASP A 14 -3.14 -20.21 3.08
CA ASP A 14 -2.84 -20.99 1.88
C ASP A 14 -4.02 -21.17 0.92
N MET A 15 -5.25 -20.79 1.33
CA MET A 15 -6.42 -20.89 0.46
C MET A 15 -6.34 -19.90 -0.70
N ARG A 16 -6.82 -20.33 -1.88
CA ARG A 16 -6.89 -19.46 -3.07
C ARG A 16 -7.63 -18.14 -2.82
N ILE A 17 -8.70 -18.15 -2.02
CA ILE A 17 -9.47 -16.94 -1.68
C ILE A 17 -8.68 -15.93 -0.83
N ALA A 18 -7.60 -16.36 -0.17
CA ALA A 18 -6.69 -15.48 0.57
C ALA A 18 -5.53 -14.97 -0.30
N GLN A 19 -5.18 -15.69 -1.37
CA GLN A 19 -3.99 -15.44 -2.19
C GLN A 19 -4.28 -14.79 -3.55
N GLU A 20 -5.48 -14.97 -4.09
CA GLU A 20 -5.88 -14.45 -5.40
C GLU A 20 -6.86 -13.29 -5.25
N GLU A 21 -6.68 -12.24 -6.05
CA GLU A 21 -7.61 -11.13 -6.11
C GLU A 21 -8.93 -11.57 -6.76
N ILE A 22 -10.04 -11.45 -6.02
CA ILE A 22 -11.37 -11.90 -6.47
C ILE A 22 -12.06 -10.85 -7.35
N PHE A 23 -11.80 -9.56 -7.11
CA PHE A 23 -12.43 -8.43 -7.81
C PHE A 23 -13.98 -8.46 -7.78
N GLY A 24 -14.55 -8.98 -6.70
CA GLY A 24 -15.99 -9.15 -6.50
C GLY A 24 -16.42 -8.96 -5.03
N THR A 25 -17.70 -9.16 -4.75
CA THR A 25 -18.31 -8.94 -3.43
C THR A 25 -18.08 -10.12 -2.47
N VAL A 26 -16.81 -10.46 -2.24
CA VAL A 26 -16.40 -11.60 -1.40
C VAL A 26 -15.43 -11.13 -0.33
N VAL A 27 -15.70 -11.49 0.93
CA VAL A 27 -14.83 -11.22 2.08
C VAL A 27 -14.40 -12.54 2.70
N GLY A 28 -13.09 -12.70 2.94
CA GLY A 28 -12.53 -13.79 3.72
C GLY A 28 -12.11 -13.31 5.11
N VAL A 29 -12.39 -14.10 6.14
CA VAL A 29 -11.98 -13.83 7.52
C VAL A 29 -11.00 -14.91 7.97
N LEU A 30 -9.78 -14.46 8.28
CA LEU A 30 -8.70 -15.25 8.84
C LEU A 30 -8.58 -14.88 10.32
N VAL A 31 -8.45 -15.89 11.19
CA VAL A 31 -8.21 -15.70 12.63
C VAL A 31 -6.76 -16.05 12.89
N VAL A 32 -6.11 -15.22 13.69
CA VAL A 32 -4.70 -15.32 14.09
C VAL A 32 -4.62 -15.24 15.61
N ASP A 33 -3.61 -15.85 16.19
CA ASP A 33 -3.45 -15.98 17.64
C ASP A 33 -2.86 -14.71 18.27
N ASP A 34 -2.00 -14.01 17.53
CA ASP A 34 -1.36 -12.78 18.00
C ASP A 34 -1.06 -11.78 16.88
N GLU A 35 -0.55 -10.62 17.29
CA GLU A 35 -0.22 -9.52 16.39
C GLU A 35 0.94 -9.83 15.44
N ASP A 36 1.95 -10.57 15.90
CA ASP A 36 3.10 -10.89 15.07
C ASP A 36 2.69 -11.86 13.96
N GLU A 37 1.82 -12.83 14.26
CA GLU A 37 1.18 -13.67 13.27
C GLU A 37 0.27 -12.85 12.33
N ALA A 38 -0.53 -11.93 12.86
CA ALA A 38 -1.38 -11.05 12.04
C ALA A 38 -0.57 -10.30 10.97
N ILE A 39 0.59 -9.76 11.37
CA ILE A 39 1.50 -9.03 10.49
C ILE A 39 2.19 -9.97 9.51
N ALA A 40 2.56 -11.18 9.94
CA ALA A 40 3.12 -12.19 9.04
C ALA A 40 2.11 -12.59 7.96
N VAL A 41 0.86 -12.89 8.34
CA VAL A 41 -0.23 -13.24 7.42
C VAL A 41 -0.57 -12.09 6.47
N ALA A 42 -0.67 -10.85 6.98
CA ALA A 42 -0.93 -9.68 6.13
C ALA A 42 0.19 -9.44 5.09
N ASN A 43 1.43 -9.77 5.44
CA ASN A 43 2.58 -9.65 4.55
C ASN A 43 2.80 -10.88 3.65
N ASP A 44 2.16 -12.01 3.94
CA ASP A 44 2.18 -13.26 3.16
C ASP A 44 1.27 -13.16 1.92
N SER A 45 1.56 -12.15 1.11
CA SER A 45 0.92 -11.89 -0.17
C SER A 45 1.98 -11.41 -1.16
N ALA A 46 1.83 -11.83 -2.41
CA ALA A 46 2.60 -11.28 -3.52
C ALA A 46 2.24 -9.81 -3.81
N PHE A 47 1.09 -9.35 -3.30
CA PHE A 47 0.57 -8.00 -3.49
C PHE A 47 0.84 -7.09 -2.28
N GLY A 48 0.69 -5.79 -2.50
CA GLY A 48 0.97 -4.76 -1.51
C GLY A 48 0.40 -3.40 -1.90
N LEU A 49 -0.84 -3.35 -2.40
CA LEU A 49 -1.45 -2.08 -2.84
C LEU A 49 -1.85 -1.21 -1.64
N SER A 50 -2.84 -1.67 -0.88
CA SER A 50 -3.38 -0.97 0.28
C SER A 50 -3.67 -1.96 1.42
N GLY A 51 -3.72 -1.44 2.65
CA GLY A 51 -4.11 -2.18 3.84
C GLY A 51 -4.81 -1.28 4.85
N ALA A 52 -5.29 -1.86 5.94
CA ALA A 52 -5.91 -1.11 7.02
C ALA A 52 -5.61 -1.74 8.39
N VAL A 53 -5.45 -0.91 9.41
CA VAL A 53 -5.31 -1.31 10.82
C VAL A 53 -6.40 -0.62 11.63
N PHE A 54 -7.10 -1.41 12.45
CA PHE A 54 -8.10 -0.90 13.38
C PHE A 54 -7.66 -1.21 14.81
N GLY A 55 -7.56 -0.19 15.64
CA GLY A 55 -7.06 -0.30 17.00
C GLY A 55 -7.48 0.88 17.86
N ALA A 56 -7.69 0.63 19.15
CA ALA A 56 -8.17 1.64 20.10
C ALA A 56 -7.08 2.66 20.49
N ASP A 57 -5.83 2.23 20.60
CA ASP A 57 -4.68 3.10 20.83
C ASP A 57 -4.05 3.52 19.48
N PRO A 58 -4.06 4.82 19.13
CA PRO A 58 -3.50 5.29 17.87
C PRO A 58 -1.99 5.06 17.73
N GLU A 59 -1.22 5.13 18.82
CA GLU A 59 0.23 4.94 18.75
C GLU A 59 0.56 3.47 18.45
N HIS A 60 -0.11 2.55 19.13
CA HIS A 60 -0.02 1.12 18.85
C HIS A 60 -0.51 0.77 17.44
N ALA A 61 -1.67 1.29 17.01
CA ALA A 61 -2.19 1.04 15.66
C ALA A 61 -1.21 1.53 14.59
N LEU A 62 -0.55 2.67 14.79
CA LEU A 62 0.50 3.17 13.91
C LEU A 62 1.75 2.28 13.94
N ALA A 63 2.14 1.75 15.10
CA ALA A 63 3.26 0.83 15.22
C ALA A 63 3.03 -0.46 14.43
N VAL A 64 1.81 -1.00 14.47
CA VAL A 64 1.39 -2.14 13.64
C VAL A 64 1.39 -1.77 12.16
N ALA A 65 0.75 -0.65 11.80
CA ALA A 65 0.65 -0.19 10.41
C ALA A 65 2.02 -0.05 9.72
N ARG A 66 3.05 0.42 10.44
CA ARG A 66 4.43 0.53 9.94
C ARG A 66 5.07 -0.80 9.54
N ARG A 67 4.56 -1.92 10.04
CA ARG A 67 5.06 -3.27 9.76
C ARG A 67 4.34 -3.92 8.57
N ILE A 68 3.28 -3.30 8.05
CA ILE A 68 2.53 -3.80 6.89
C ILE A 68 3.20 -3.31 5.59
N GLN A 69 3.47 -4.23 4.67
CA GLN A 69 4.21 -3.99 3.42
C GLN A 69 3.28 -3.61 2.27
N THR A 70 2.51 -2.54 2.44
CA THR A 70 1.65 -1.95 1.41
C THR A 70 2.07 -0.51 1.13
N GLY A 71 1.68 0.04 -0.02
CA GLY A 71 1.98 1.42 -0.34
C GLY A 71 1.08 2.45 0.35
N ALA A 72 -0.10 2.05 0.78
CA ALA A 72 -0.96 2.83 1.66
C ALA A 72 -1.50 1.96 2.81
N VAL A 73 -1.61 2.53 4.01
CA VAL A 73 -2.28 1.90 5.15
C VAL A 73 -3.24 2.89 5.77
N GLU A 74 -4.51 2.52 5.88
CA GLU A 74 -5.52 3.30 6.62
C GLU A 74 -5.50 2.94 8.10
N ILE A 75 -5.67 3.93 8.97
CA ILE A 75 -5.81 3.70 10.42
C ILE A 75 -7.22 4.11 10.85
N ASN A 76 -7.95 3.16 11.42
CA ASN A 76 -9.32 3.36 11.92
C ASN A 76 -10.29 3.94 10.85
N GLY A 77 -10.14 3.50 9.59
CA GLY A 77 -10.99 3.91 8.47
C GLY A 77 -10.70 5.31 7.91
N ASN A 78 -9.55 5.90 8.26
CA ASN A 78 -9.14 7.20 7.74
C ASN A 78 -8.06 7.00 6.66
N GLY A 79 -8.46 7.19 5.41
CA GLY A 79 -7.54 7.24 4.27
C GLY A 79 -6.67 8.50 4.27
N ALA A 80 -5.49 8.42 3.64
CA ALA A 80 -4.53 9.53 3.59
C ALA A 80 -4.97 10.71 2.69
N GLY A 81 -5.96 10.50 1.82
CA GLY A 81 -6.51 11.50 0.90
C GLY A 81 -5.68 11.74 -0.36
N PHE A 82 -6.22 12.52 -1.31
CA PHE A 82 -5.63 12.74 -2.65
C PHE A 82 -4.33 13.55 -2.67
N HIS A 83 -3.95 14.14 -1.54
CA HIS A 83 -2.67 14.86 -1.41
C HIS A 83 -1.52 13.96 -0.97
N ALA A 84 -1.81 12.72 -0.57
CA ALA A 84 -0.81 11.73 -0.26
C ALA A 84 -0.49 10.89 -1.52
N PRO A 85 0.76 10.41 -1.68
CA PRO A 85 1.10 9.48 -2.74
C PRO A 85 0.37 8.15 -2.58
N PHE A 86 -0.16 7.63 -3.68
CA PHE A 86 -0.82 6.33 -3.74
C PHE A 86 -0.15 5.44 -4.79
N GLY A 87 0.03 4.16 -4.50
CA GLY A 87 0.62 3.20 -5.42
C GLY A 87 1.12 1.97 -4.68
N GLY A 88 1.30 0.86 -5.39
CA GLY A 88 1.60 -0.42 -4.76
C GLY A 88 3.06 -0.62 -4.35
N PHE A 89 3.24 -1.62 -3.50
CA PHE A 89 4.50 -2.33 -3.25
C PHE A 89 4.42 -3.72 -3.91
N LYS A 90 5.56 -4.42 -4.00
CA LYS A 90 5.65 -5.80 -4.53
C LYS A 90 5.05 -5.89 -5.94
N HIS A 91 4.21 -6.90 -6.22
CA HIS A 91 3.56 -7.06 -7.53
C HIS A 91 2.40 -6.08 -7.76
N SER A 92 2.07 -5.20 -6.80
CA SER A 92 1.03 -4.18 -6.99
C SER A 92 1.51 -2.92 -7.73
N GLY A 93 2.75 -2.90 -8.23
CA GLY A 93 3.24 -1.87 -9.14
C GLY A 93 4.48 -1.12 -8.65
N ILE A 94 4.99 -0.23 -9.50
CA ILE A 94 6.14 0.65 -9.25
C ILE A 94 5.72 2.08 -9.58
N GLY A 95 6.18 3.05 -8.79
CA GLY A 95 5.81 4.46 -8.92
C GLY A 95 4.65 4.85 -8.01
N ARG A 96 4.27 6.13 -8.05
CA ARG A 96 3.16 6.70 -7.29
C ARG A 96 2.30 7.56 -8.19
N GLU A 97 1.03 7.66 -7.84
CA GLU A 97 0.05 8.60 -8.36
C GLU A 97 -0.43 9.48 -7.20
N ALA A 98 -1.09 10.59 -7.51
CA ALA A 98 -1.52 11.60 -6.53
C ALA A 98 -0.34 12.23 -5.74
N GLY A 99 -0.65 13.16 -4.83
CA GLY A 99 0.39 13.93 -4.14
C GLY A 99 1.30 14.72 -5.09
N LEU A 100 2.45 15.16 -4.58
CA LEU A 100 3.47 15.80 -5.42
C LEU A 100 4.32 14.75 -6.15
N GLU A 101 4.54 13.62 -5.50
CA GLU A 101 5.32 12.49 -5.99
C GLU A 101 4.72 11.87 -7.26
N GLY A 102 3.40 11.94 -7.43
CA GLY A 102 2.73 11.44 -8.63
C GLY A 102 3.11 12.18 -9.90
N PHE A 103 3.59 13.43 -9.80
CA PHE A 103 4.04 14.19 -10.97
C PHE A 103 5.41 13.74 -11.49
N ASP A 104 6.23 13.07 -10.66
CA ASP A 104 7.59 12.64 -11.04
C ASP A 104 7.57 11.67 -12.23
N ALA A 105 6.48 10.91 -12.41
CA ALA A 105 6.28 10.02 -13.55
C ALA A 105 5.96 10.74 -14.87
N PHE A 106 5.65 12.05 -14.83
CA PHE A 106 5.21 12.85 -15.98
C PHE A 106 6.22 13.94 -16.37
N VAL A 107 7.40 13.95 -15.76
CA VAL A 107 8.45 14.95 -16.03
C VAL A 107 9.74 14.27 -16.50
N GLU A 108 10.53 15.01 -17.28
CA GLU A 108 11.86 14.57 -17.74
C GLU A 108 12.92 15.54 -17.21
N LEU A 109 13.84 15.00 -16.40
CA LEU A 109 14.92 15.80 -15.81
C LEU A 109 16.05 15.99 -16.81
N LYS A 110 16.51 17.23 -16.97
CA LYS A 110 17.64 17.58 -17.83
C LYS A 110 18.70 18.31 -17.04
N SER A 111 19.94 17.83 -17.11
CA SER A 111 21.11 18.43 -16.48
C SER A 111 22.04 19.03 -17.53
N TYR A 112 22.65 20.16 -17.20
CA TYR A 112 23.71 20.79 -18.00
C TYR A 112 24.96 20.91 -17.13
N GLY A 113 26.09 20.44 -17.65
CA GLY A 113 27.38 20.52 -16.97
C GLY A 113 28.24 21.63 -17.56
N PHE A 114 28.57 22.63 -16.76
CA PHE A 114 29.58 23.64 -17.09
C PHE A 114 30.80 23.49 -16.18
N SER A 115 31.96 23.93 -16.66
CA SER A 115 33.07 24.19 -15.75
C SER A 115 32.73 25.39 -14.86
N PRO A 116 33.31 25.52 -13.67
CA PRO A 116 33.08 26.69 -12.81
C PRO A 116 33.32 28.01 -13.57
N GLU A 117 34.37 28.09 -14.39
CA GLU A 117 34.69 29.30 -15.17
C GLU A 117 33.59 29.65 -16.19
N VAL A 118 32.96 28.64 -16.80
CA VAL A 118 31.85 28.87 -17.74
C VAL A 118 30.57 29.18 -16.99
N ALA A 119 30.31 28.53 -15.84
CA ALA A 119 29.16 28.83 -15.01
C ALA A 119 29.19 30.30 -14.51
N ASP A 120 30.35 30.77 -14.08
CA ASP A 120 30.56 32.16 -13.63
C ASP A 120 30.30 33.19 -14.75
N THR A 121 30.44 32.81 -16.02
CA THR A 121 30.13 33.68 -17.17
C THR A 121 28.64 33.76 -17.47
N LEU A 122 27.83 32.84 -16.92
CA LEU A 122 26.41 32.71 -17.21
C LEU A 122 25.49 33.27 -16.12
N GLY A 123 26.03 33.55 -14.91
CA GLY A 123 25.34 34.27 -13.83
C GLY A 123 24.71 33.38 -12.77
#